data_AF-A0A356K2N8-F1
#
_entry.id   AF-A0A356K2N8-F1
#
_cell.length_a   1.000
_cell.length_b   1.000
_cell.length_c   1.000
_cell.angle_alpha   90.00
_cell.angle_beta   90.00
_cell.angle_gamma   90.00
#
_symmetry.space_group_name_H-M   'P 1'
#
loop_
_entity.id
_entity.type
_entity.pdbx_description
1 polymer ?
#
loop_
_entity_poly.entity_id
_entity_poly.type
_entity_poly.pdbx_seq_one_letter_code
_entity_poly.pdbx_strand_id
1 'polypeptide(L)'
;MNESYQNFNYHTHTKRCSHAGNYEDAEYVYYARLNGISTVGFTDHVPFNPIKLPDIKSRMVYSEVDEYISSINALKKDNPDMCILSGFEAEYYPEIEEFLGELRSKVDYMIMGEHFFEGVEVNNKDYPLIYADMVVKGIESGIFDIIAHPDIFIRKRNSISSEEDMRVFDENTIRAGKIIATKAKEYNIPLELNVKYSLELGSEIIPFWQQVSQINTKVLFGLDAHDPKVYNEFYLKRQLLLSMLNMKFNFVNKDYNPIVARLQNQRLNLNYQIRQSKALCVQTSYASKLLECIFDRIPKFESTEEVSYYLNEHLTKELDDIAKEGTKKDEESFSRIEELSSSNTEPYLKSYLLRRVKMELATTNQVIASQINLVNTIKKSIDNAFLMGASSKEEVMDIVTKLIELTYTKNTSKKRVISEYLENLENNLGGKSTGSKLVKVNPLGSTNEKSEEYNKWNGFVSKFSLLLLVAFLIGFGIGIAYMLVKLI
;
A
#
# COMPACT_ATOMS: atom_id res chain seq x y z
N MET A 1 9.66 20.99 -34.85
CA MET A 1 9.00 21.16 -33.53
C MET A 1 9.18 19.84 -32.80
N ASN A 2 9.84 19.82 -31.64
CA ASN A 2 10.23 18.58 -30.96
C ASN A 2 8.99 17.78 -30.53
N GLU A 3 8.83 16.56 -31.06
CA GLU A 3 7.78 15.58 -30.70
C GLU A 3 7.84 15.13 -29.23
N SER A 4 8.80 15.60 -28.43
CA SER A 4 9.03 15.21 -27.04
C SER A 4 8.65 16.27 -26.00
N TYR A 5 7.92 17.33 -26.36
CA TYR A 5 7.53 18.36 -25.38
C TYR A 5 6.46 17.81 -24.43
N GLN A 6 6.81 17.61 -23.16
CA GLN A 6 5.91 17.19 -22.08
C GLN A 6 5.80 18.37 -21.13
N ASN A 7 4.60 18.89 -20.92
CA ASN A 7 4.32 20.01 -20.02
C ASN A 7 3.64 19.56 -18.72
N PHE A 8 3.83 18.28 -18.36
CA PHE A 8 3.25 17.66 -17.19
C PHE A 8 4.29 16.87 -16.39
N ASN A 9 4.04 16.63 -15.11
CA ASN A 9 4.71 15.62 -14.30
C ASN A 9 3.66 14.92 -13.43
N TYR A 10 3.60 13.58 -13.50
CA TYR A 10 2.62 12.77 -12.76
C TYR A 10 3.25 11.96 -11.63
N HIS A 11 4.46 12.35 -11.20
CA HIS A 11 5.20 11.64 -10.16
C HIS A 11 5.86 12.65 -9.22
N THR A 12 5.11 13.06 -8.20
CA THR A 12 5.51 14.07 -7.20
C THR A 12 5.17 13.58 -5.81
N HIS A 13 6.16 13.56 -4.93
CA HIS A 13 6.03 13.18 -3.53
C HIS A 13 5.84 14.38 -2.61
N THR A 14 5.42 14.14 -1.38
CA THR A 14 5.32 15.19 -0.34
C THR A 14 6.13 14.80 0.89
N LYS A 15 6.30 15.74 1.83
CA LYS A 15 6.92 15.48 3.13
C LYS A 15 6.27 14.35 3.94
N ARG A 16 5.06 13.90 3.56
CA ARG A 16 4.35 12.78 4.19
C ARG A 16 4.98 11.43 3.83
N CYS A 17 5.72 11.32 2.72
CA CYS A 17 6.49 10.12 2.38
C CYS A 17 7.69 9.86 3.31
N SER A 18 8.08 10.84 4.13
CA SER A 18 9.22 10.83 5.05
C SER A 18 10.62 10.82 4.44
N HIS A 19 10.74 10.71 3.12
CA HIS A 19 12.02 10.77 2.41
C HIS A 19 12.06 11.81 1.30
N ALA A 20 11.01 12.61 1.16
CA ALA A 20 11.03 13.90 0.50
C ALA A 20 11.55 14.97 1.46
N GLY A 21 12.09 16.05 0.92
CA GLY A 21 12.45 17.21 1.73
C GLY A 21 11.22 17.79 2.44
N ASN A 22 11.45 18.55 3.53
CA ASN A 22 10.40 19.23 4.26
C ASN A 22 9.94 20.51 3.53
N TYR A 23 9.31 20.31 2.37
CA TYR A 23 8.76 21.36 1.52
C TYR A 23 7.24 21.42 1.68
N GLU A 24 6.67 22.60 1.48
CA GLU A 24 5.22 22.76 1.38
C GLU A 24 4.73 22.31 -0.01
N ASP A 25 3.54 21.73 -0.06
CA ASP A 25 2.97 21.17 -1.30
C ASP A 25 2.88 22.25 -2.42
N ALA A 26 2.65 23.52 -2.04
CA ALA A 26 2.60 24.67 -2.94
C ALA A 26 3.96 24.98 -3.63
N GLU A 27 5.09 24.62 -3.02
CA GLU A 27 6.41 24.86 -3.60
C GLU A 27 6.61 24.01 -4.87
N TYR A 28 6.12 22.77 -4.88
CA TYR A 28 6.15 21.92 -6.07
C TYR A 28 5.38 22.55 -7.24
N VAL A 29 4.20 23.11 -6.97
CA VAL A 29 3.39 23.83 -7.97
C VAL A 29 4.13 25.07 -8.50
N TYR A 30 4.77 25.83 -7.59
CA TYR A 30 5.56 27.00 -7.96
C TYR A 30 6.72 26.64 -8.89
N TYR A 31 7.54 25.65 -8.55
CA TYR A 31 8.68 25.24 -9.36
C TYR A 31 8.26 24.59 -10.68
N ALA A 32 7.18 23.82 -10.70
CA ALA A 32 6.60 23.32 -11.95
C ALA A 32 6.22 24.48 -12.89
N ARG A 33 5.49 25.48 -12.38
CA ARG A 33 5.07 26.66 -13.14
C ARG A 33 6.27 27.42 -13.71
N LEU A 34 7.31 27.67 -12.90
CA LEU A 34 8.53 28.34 -13.35
C LEU A 34 9.23 27.62 -14.51
N ASN A 35 9.11 26.29 -14.55
CA ASN A 35 9.69 25.45 -15.59
C ASN A 35 8.69 25.10 -16.71
N GLY A 36 7.62 25.88 -16.87
CA GLY A 36 6.66 25.71 -17.98
C GLY A 36 5.89 24.38 -17.93
N ILE A 37 5.82 23.74 -16.76
CA ILE A 37 4.95 22.60 -16.51
C ILE A 37 3.62 23.14 -16.03
N SER A 38 2.57 22.88 -16.81
CA SER A 38 1.20 23.34 -16.53
C SER A 38 0.34 22.27 -15.85
N THR A 39 0.86 21.05 -15.70
CA THR A 39 0.13 19.95 -15.08
C THR A 39 1.00 19.19 -14.09
N VAL A 40 0.56 19.10 -12.84
CA VAL A 40 1.28 18.41 -11.76
C VAL A 40 0.36 17.41 -11.10
N GLY A 41 0.80 16.18 -11.05
CA GLY A 41 0.18 15.14 -10.26
C GLY A 41 1.01 14.83 -9.02
N PHE A 42 0.36 14.85 -7.87
CA PHE A 42 0.91 14.37 -6.61
C PHE A 42 0.55 12.89 -6.46
N THR A 43 1.54 12.05 -6.19
CA THR A 43 1.44 10.59 -6.07
C THR A 43 2.35 10.13 -4.95
N ASP A 44 2.06 10.60 -3.75
CA ASP A 44 2.79 10.18 -2.56
C ASP A 44 2.53 8.67 -2.30
N HIS A 45 3.43 8.01 -1.56
CA HIS A 45 3.29 6.59 -1.26
C HIS A 45 2.06 6.31 -0.40
N VAL A 46 1.29 5.29 -0.79
CA VAL A 46 0.16 4.82 0.02
C VAL A 46 0.59 4.40 1.42
N PRO A 47 -0.26 4.61 2.44
CA PRO A 47 -0.03 4.04 3.76
C PRO A 47 -0.10 2.50 3.72
N PHE A 48 0.43 1.85 4.74
CA PHE A 48 0.15 0.43 4.94
C PHE A 48 -1.34 0.18 5.23
N ASN A 49 -1.79 -1.01 4.87
CA ASN A 49 -3.17 -1.43 5.08
C ASN A 49 -3.49 -1.58 6.60
N PRO A 50 -4.77 -1.60 7.00
CA PRO A 50 -5.19 -1.54 8.40
C PRO A 50 -4.75 -2.71 9.32
N ILE A 51 -4.12 -3.75 8.78
CA ILE A 51 -3.62 -4.90 9.55
C ILE A 51 -2.08 -5.05 9.47
N LYS A 52 -1.39 -4.03 8.97
CA LYS A 52 0.07 -3.98 8.91
C LYS A 52 0.58 -2.77 9.68
N LEU A 53 1.59 -2.97 10.52
CA LEU A 53 2.14 -1.90 11.35
C LEU A 53 2.67 -0.75 10.48
N PRO A 54 2.48 0.50 10.92
CA PRO A 54 2.90 1.67 10.14
C PRO A 54 4.43 1.76 10.01
N ASP A 55 4.89 2.41 8.94
CA ASP A 55 6.27 2.86 8.77
C ASP A 55 6.31 4.32 8.34
N ILE A 56 6.80 5.18 9.22
CA ILE A 56 7.02 6.60 8.89
C ILE A 56 8.43 6.87 8.34
N LYS A 57 9.14 5.88 7.79
CA LYS A 57 10.41 6.09 7.08
C LYS A 57 10.24 6.23 5.57
N SER A 58 9.18 5.66 5.01
CA SER A 58 9.01 5.53 3.56
C SER A 58 7.63 5.91 3.02
N ARG A 59 6.67 6.23 3.88
CA ARG A 59 5.28 6.50 3.46
C ARG A 59 4.52 7.34 4.49
N MET A 60 3.35 7.82 4.08
CA MET A 60 2.40 8.43 5.01
C MET A 60 1.76 7.38 5.93
N VAL A 61 1.27 7.78 7.10
CA VAL A 61 0.38 6.91 7.89
C VAL A 61 -1.06 7.05 7.43
N TYR A 62 -1.90 6.04 7.73
CA TYR A 62 -3.28 6.01 7.23
C TYR A 62 -4.10 7.24 7.65
N SER A 63 -3.86 7.79 8.85
CA SER A 63 -4.54 8.99 9.34
C SER A 63 -4.15 10.29 8.60
N GLU A 64 -3.12 10.26 7.76
CA GLU A 64 -2.70 11.40 6.92
C GLU A 64 -3.42 11.42 5.56
N VAL A 65 -4.10 10.34 5.14
CA VAL A 65 -4.70 10.20 3.79
C VAL A 65 -5.69 11.32 3.46
N ASP A 66 -6.67 11.55 4.33
CA ASP A 66 -7.73 12.51 4.05
C ASP A 66 -7.20 13.97 4.11
N GLU A 67 -6.20 14.23 4.96
CA GLU A 67 -5.51 15.53 5.01
C GLU A 67 -4.66 15.77 3.77
N TYR A 68 -3.90 14.77 3.32
CA TYR A 68 -3.14 14.82 2.07
C TYR A 68 -4.03 15.20 0.88
N ILE A 69 -5.13 14.46 0.69
CA ILE A 69 -6.07 14.72 -0.41
C ILE A 69 -6.67 16.14 -0.29
N SER A 70 -7.03 16.55 0.92
CA SER A 70 -7.56 17.89 1.18
C SER A 70 -6.56 19.00 0.85
N SER A 71 -5.28 18.81 1.21
CA SER A 71 -4.19 19.74 0.88
C SER A 71 -4.04 19.92 -0.62
N ILE A 72 -3.98 18.81 -1.38
CA ILE A 72 -3.87 18.88 -2.84
C ILE A 72 -5.12 19.51 -3.48
N ASN A 73 -6.31 19.22 -2.96
CA ASN A 73 -7.54 19.84 -3.45
C ASN A 73 -7.61 21.35 -3.16
N ALA A 74 -7.05 21.82 -2.05
CA ALA A 74 -6.90 23.25 -1.80
C ALA A 74 -5.98 23.90 -2.85
N LEU A 75 -4.84 23.26 -3.18
CA LEU A 75 -3.95 23.75 -4.24
C LEU A 75 -4.63 23.83 -5.60
N LYS A 76 -5.46 22.83 -5.96
CA LYS A 76 -6.28 22.85 -7.19
C LYS A 76 -7.14 24.10 -7.27
N LYS A 77 -7.78 24.48 -6.15
CA LYS A 77 -8.65 25.65 -6.06
C LYS A 77 -7.86 26.96 -6.13
N ASP A 78 -6.71 27.02 -5.48
CA ASP A 78 -5.91 28.24 -5.34
C ASP A 78 -5.06 28.53 -6.59
N ASN A 79 -4.92 27.58 -7.52
CA ASN A 79 -4.12 27.69 -8.73
C ASN A 79 -4.94 27.34 -10.00
N PRO A 80 -5.97 28.13 -10.37
CA PRO A 80 -6.85 27.81 -11.51
C PRO A 80 -6.14 27.83 -12.87
N ASP A 81 -4.93 28.38 -12.94
CA ASP A 81 -4.05 28.37 -14.12
C ASP A 81 -3.28 27.04 -14.31
N MET A 82 -3.30 26.17 -13.31
CA MET A 82 -2.60 24.89 -13.28
C MET A 82 -3.60 23.72 -13.26
N CYS A 83 -3.28 22.63 -13.95
CA CYS A 83 -3.96 21.36 -13.73
C CYS A 83 -3.25 20.59 -12.62
N ILE A 84 -3.84 20.51 -11.44
CA ILE A 84 -3.27 19.79 -10.30
C ILE A 84 -4.10 18.53 -10.06
N LEU A 85 -3.45 17.37 -9.94
CA LEU A 85 -4.10 16.08 -9.72
C LEU A 85 -3.65 15.48 -8.39
N SER A 86 -4.59 14.90 -7.66
CA SER A 86 -4.31 14.09 -6.47
C SER A 86 -4.29 12.61 -6.86
N GLY A 87 -3.31 11.88 -6.39
CA GLY A 87 -3.09 10.47 -6.69
C GLY A 87 -2.23 9.79 -5.64
N PHE A 88 -1.89 8.54 -5.89
CA PHE A 88 -0.96 7.79 -5.05
C PHE A 88 0.01 6.98 -5.91
N GLU A 89 1.21 6.79 -5.40
CA GLU A 89 2.10 5.71 -5.81
C GLU A 89 1.90 4.51 -4.88
N ALA A 90 1.66 3.32 -5.45
CA ALA A 90 1.54 2.11 -4.64
C ALA A 90 2.28 0.93 -5.25
N GLU A 91 2.79 0.08 -4.37
CA GLU A 91 3.10 -1.31 -4.69
C GLU A 91 1.80 -2.11 -4.85
N TYR A 92 1.82 -3.15 -5.69
CA TYR A 92 0.66 -4.02 -5.88
C TYR A 92 0.91 -5.42 -5.34
N TYR A 93 -0.06 -5.90 -4.56
CA TYR A 93 -0.18 -7.30 -4.19
C TYR A 93 -1.64 -7.74 -4.32
N PRO A 94 -1.93 -8.95 -4.82
CA PRO A 94 -3.29 -9.46 -4.89
C PRO A 94 -4.06 -9.40 -3.56
N GLU A 95 -3.36 -9.57 -2.44
CA GLU A 95 -3.90 -9.58 -1.07
C GLU A 95 -4.37 -8.22 -0.58
N ILE A 96 -3.98 -7.13 -1.24
CA ILE A 96 -4.37 -5.76 -0.88
C ILE A 96 -5.22 -5.08 -1.96
N GLU A 97 -5.69 -5.83 -2.95
CA GLU A 97 -6.40 -5.26 -4.11
C GLU A 97 -7.66 -4.47 -3.72
N GLU A 98 -8.41 -4.93 -2.72
CA GLU A 98 -9.60 -4.23 -2.21
C GLU A 98 -9.21 -2.91 -1.53
N PHE A 99 -8.18 -2.94 -0.68
CA PHE A 99 -7.64 -1.75 -0.01
C PHE A 99 -7.13 -0.70 -1.01
N LEU A 100 -6.37 -1.13 -2.03
CA LEU A 100 -5.94 -0.25 -3.12
C LEU A 100 -7.13 0.29 -3.92
N GLY A 101 -8.19 -0.50 -4.08
CA GLY A 101 -9.46 -0.07 -4.67
C GLY A 101 -10.16 1.03 -3.86
N GLU A 102 -10.17 0.92 -2.53
CA GLU A 102 -10.68 1.97 -1.65
C GLU A 102 -9.90 3.27 -1.83
N LEU A 103 -8.56 3.20 -1.84
CA LEU A 103 -7.71 4.38 -2.07
C LEU A 103 -7.93 4.96 -3.46
N ARG A 104 -8.02 4.12 -4.50
CA ARG A 104 -8.27 4.54 -5.89
C ARG A 104 -9.55 5.36 -6.03
N SER A 105 -10.58 5.02 -5.25
CA SER A 105 -11.87 5.72 -5.27
C SER A 105 -11.82 7.14 -4.70
N LYS A 106 -10.77 7.48 -3.94
CA LYS A 106 -10.60 8.78 -3.27
C LYS A 106 -9.77 9.79 -4.09
N VAL A 107 -9.13 9.36 -5.17
CA VAL A 107 -8.14 10.16 -5.91
C VAL A 107 -8.39 10.16 -7.42
N ASP A 108 -7.78 11.10 -8.13
CA ASP A 108 -7.98 11.27 -9.56
C ASP A 108 -7.37 10.10 -10.36
N TYR A 109 -6.16 9.68 -9.95
CA TYR A 109 -5.38 8.65 -10.62
C TYR A 109 -4.41 7.95 -9.65
N MET A 110 -3.89 6.79 -10.04
CA MET A 110 -2.83 6.09 -9.30
C MET A 110 -1.72 5.63 -10.22
N ILE A 111 -0.49 5.62 -9.73
CA ILE A 111 0.67 5.05 -10.42
C ILE A 111 1.16 3.82 -9.66
N MET A 112 1.65 2.82 -10.40
CA MET A 112 2.23 1.62 -9.81
C MET A 112 3.75 1.77 -9.76
N GLY A 113 4.31 1.88 -8.56
CA GLY A 113 5.74 1.84 -8.32
C GLY A 113 6.08 0.62 -7.47
N GLU A 114 6.61 -0.42 -8.09
CA GLU A 114 6.92 -1.67 -7.39
C GLU A 114 8.36 -1.60 -6.82
N HIS A 115 8.50 -1.44 -5.50
CA HIS A 115 9.79 -1.15 -4.87
C HIS A 115 10.42 -2.34 -4.12
N PHE A 116 9.58 -3.22 -3.61
CA PHE A 116 9.99 -4.29 -2.70
C PHE A 116 9.17 -5.54 -3.01
N PHE A 117 9.78 -6.71 -2.82
CA PHE A 117 9.03 -7.96 -2.72
C PHE A 117 9.34 -8.58 -1.37
N GLU A 118 8.32 -8.70 -0.52
CA GLU A 118 8.48 -9.44 0.73
C GLU A 118 8.77 -10.91 0.45
N GLY A 119 9.77 -11.46 1.14
CA GLY A 119 10.15 -12.87 1.02
C GLY A 119 10.95 -13.24 -0.23
N VAL A 120 11.33 -12.28 -1.08
CA VAL A 120 12.21 -12.53 -2.22
C VAL A 120 13.63 -12.08 -1.89
N GLU A 121 14.58 -13.01 -2.02
CA GLU A 121 15.99 -12.72 -1.80
C GLU A 121 16.52 -11.70 -2.81
N VAL A 122 17.37 -10.79 -2.34
CA VAL A 122 17.94 -9.71 -3.16
C VAL A 122 19.00 -10.26 -4.14
N ASN A 123 19.70 -11.34 -3.77
CA ASN A 123 20.64 -12.06 -4.65
C ASN A 123 19.88 -13.14 -5.45
N ASN A 124 18.94 -12.72 -6.29
CA ASN A 124 18.09 -13.63 -7.06
C ASN A 124 18.14 -13.30 -8.56
N LYS A 125 18.75 -14.18 -9.35
CA LYS A 125 18.86 -14.04 -10.81
C LYS A 125 17.52 -14.00 -11.54
N ASP A 126 16.47 -14.55 -10.94
CA ASP A 126 15.11 -14.61 -11.50
C ASP A 126 14.22 -13.45 -11.02
N TYR A 127 14.76 -12.53 -10.20
CA TYR A 127 14.07 -11.33 -9.70
C TYR A 127 13.39 -10.50 -10.80
N PRO A 128 14.00 -10.27 -12.00
CA PRO A 128 13.31 -9.53 -13.06
C PRO A 128 12.00 -10.16 -13.53
N LEU A 129 11.91 -11.50 -13.54
CA LEU A 129 10.69 -12.21 -13.96
C LEU A 129 9.62 -12.18 -12.88
N ILE A 130 10.02 -12.29 -11.61
CA ILE A 130 9.13 -12.12 -10.45
C ILE A 130 8.55 -10.70 -10.45
N TYR A 131 9.40 -9.70 -10.70
CA TYR A 131 9.00 -8.31 -10.85
C TYR A 131 7.99 -8.12 -11.98
N ALA A 132 8.29 -8.65 -13.16
CA ALA A 132 7.41 -8.56 -14.32
C ALA A 132 6.04 -9.23 -14.08
N ASP A 133 6.00 -10.37 -13.40
CA ASP A 133 4.74 -11.04 -13.05
C ASP A 133 3.87 -10.15 -12.15
N MET A 134 4.45 -9.52 -11.12
CA MET A 134 3.67 -8.62 -10.26
C MET A 134 3.19 -7.38 -11.00
N VAL A 135 4.05 -6.74 -11.81
CA VAL A 135 3.65 -5.59 -12.64
C VAL A 135 2.52 -5.98 -13.59
N VAL A 136 2.56 -7.17 -14.20
CA VAL A 136 1.47 -7.68 -15.04
C VAL A 136 0.19 -7.81 -14.22
N LYS A 137 0.23 -8.43 -13.03
CA LYS A 137 -0.95 -8.56 -12.17
C LYS A 137 -1.50 -7.19 -11.76
N GLY A 138 -0.63 -6.23 -11.47
CA GLY A 138 -1.00 -4.85 -11.16
C GLY A 138 -1.69 -4.15 -12.34
N ILE A 139 -1.17 -4.30 -13.57
CA ILE A 139 -1.84 -3.82 -14.80
C ILE A 139 -3.22 -4.46 -14.95
N GLU A 140 -3.31 -5.79 -14.77
CA GLU A 140 -4.54 -6.56 -14.96
C GLU A 140 -5.61 -6.27 -13.89
N SER A 141 -5.21 -5.81 -12.70
CA SER A 141 -6.12 -5.34 -11.64
C SER A 141 -7.01 -4.19 -12.10
N GLY A 142 -6.56 -3.40 -13.08
CA GLY A 142 -7.24 -2.20 -13.55
C GLY A 142 -7.11 -0.99 -12.64
N ILE A 143 -6.40 -1.07 -11.52
CA ILE A 143 -6.31 0.02 -10.53
C ILE A 143 -5.48 1.21 -11.06
N PHE A 144 -4.35 0.93 -11.69
CA PHE A 144 -3.32 1.93 -12.01
C PHE A 144 -3.47 2.54 -13.39
N ASP A 145 -3.06 3.80 -13.51
CA ASP A 145 -3.13 4.63 -14.72
C ASP A 145 -1.79 4.76 -15.44
N ILE A 146 -0.68 4.56 -14.72
CA ILE A 146 0.71 4.66 -15.20
C ILE A 146 1.54 3.62 -14.43
N ILE A 147 2.53 3.00 -15.08
CA ILE A 147 3.55 2.20 -14.39
C ILE A 147 4.79 3.07 -14.18
N ALA A 148 5.09 3.40 -12.92
CA ALA A 148 6.25 4.18 -12.51
C ALA A 148 7.52 3.33 -12.62
N HIS A 149 8.61 3.96 -13.10
CA HIS A 149 9.98 3.39 -13.15
C HIS A 149 10.05 1.84 -13.29
N PRO A 150 9.48 1.25 -14.37
CA PRO A 150 9.33 -0.22 -14.48
C PRO A 150 10.67 -0.96 -14.65
N ASP A 151 11.77 -0.23 -14.74
CA ASP A 151 13.16 -0.67 -14.80
C ASP A 151 13.88 -0.63 -13.44
N ILE A 152 13.22 -0.17 -12.36
CA ILE A 152 13.86 0.04 -11.05
C ILE A 152 14.45 -1.24 -10.43
N PHE A 153 13.93 -2.42 -10.80
CA PHE A 153 14.45 -3.71 -10.34
C PHE A 153 15.92 -3.93 -10.73
N ILE A 154 16.41 -3.25 -11.79
CA ILE A 154 17.80 -3.35 -12.25
C ILE A 154 18.79 -2.89 -11.17
N ARG A 155 18.35 -2.06 -10.20
CA ARG A 155 19.16 -1.73 -9.01
C ARG A 155 19.61 -2.96 -8.21
N LYS A 156 18.91 -4.09 -8.33
CA LYS A 156 19.26 -5.36 -7.66
C LYS A 156 20.35 -6.14 -8.39
N ARG A 157 20.69 -5.76 -9.63
CA ARG A 157 21.72 -6.41 -10.44
C ARG A 157 23.06 -6.51 -9.71
N ASN A 158 23.49 -5.45 -9.03
CA ASN A 158 24.75 -5.42 -8.29
C ASN A 158 24.74 -6.23 -6.98
N SER A 159 23.59 -6.79 -6.59
CA SER A 159 23.51 -7.75 -5.49
C SER A 159 23.73 -9.20 -5.95
N ILE A 160 23.83 -9.43 -7.26
CA ILE A 160 24.08 -10.76 -7.83
C ILE A 160 25.55 -11.13 -7.65
N SER A 161 25.80 -12.24 -6.94
CA SER A 161 27.15 -12.57 -6.46
C SER A 161 28.02 -13.32 -7.47
N SER A 162 27.42 -13.99 -8.47
CA SER A 162 28.16 -14.77 -9.47
C SER A 162 27.98 -14.17 -10.87
N GLU A 163 29.03 -14.25 -11.70
CA GLU A 163 28.95 -13.77 -13.09
C GLU A 163 27.92 -14.55 -13.92
N GLU A 164 27.73 -15.83 -13.62
CA GLU A 164 26.73 -16.67 -14.29
C GLU A 164 25.31 -16.21 -13.97
N ASP A 165 25.01 -16.00 -12.69
CA ASP A 165 23.71 -15.50 -12.26
C ASP A 165 23.45 -14.09 -12.77
N MET A 166 24.50 -13.26 -12.86
CA MET A 166 24.41 -11.91 -13.41
C MET A 166 24.04 -11.94 -14.90
N ARG A 167 24.62 -12.87 -15.68
CA ARG A 167 24.20 -13.10 -17.08
C ARG A 167 22.74 -13.52 -17.18
N VAL A 168 22.29 -14.41 -16.29
CA VAL A 168 20.87 -14.83 -16.24
C VAL A 168 19.96 -13.66 -15.86
N PHE A 169 20.37 -12.83 -14.91
CA PHE A 169 19.65 -11.61 -14.53
C PHE A 169 19.52 -10.65 -15.74
N ASP A 170 20.58 -10.46 -16.51
CA ASP A 170 20.58 -9.61 -17.71
C ASP A 170 19.64 -10.17 -18.81
N GLU A 171 19.67 -11.48 -19.05
CA GLU A 171 18.73 -12.13 -19.96
C GLU A 171 17.28 -11.99 -19.48
N ASN A 172 17.05 -12.16 -18.18
CA ASN A 172 15.76 -12.01 -17.55
C ASN A 172 15.27 -10.55 -17.57
N THR A 173 16.17 -9.56 -17.54
CA THR A 173 15.85 -8.13 -17.71
C THR A 173 15.24 -7.86 -19.09
N ILE A 174 15.80 -8.47 -20.15
CA ILE A 174 15.23 -8.38 -21.51
C ILE A 174 13.84 -9.03 -21.55
N ARG A 175 13.69 -10.23 -20.98
CA ARG A 175 12.39 -10.93 -20.93
C ARG A 175 11.35 -10.14 -20.15
N ALA A 176 11.71 -9.59 -18.99
CA ALA A 176 10.87 -8.73 -18.18
C ALA A 176 10.40 -7.49 -18.94
N GLY A 177 11.33 -6.79 -19.62
CA GLY A 177 11.00 -5.64 -20.47
C GLY A 177 10.01 -5.99 -21.57
N LYS A 178 10.17 -7.14 -22.22
CA LYS A 178 9.21 -7.63 -23.23
C LYS A 178 7.84 -7.93 -22.63
N ILE A 179 7.78 -8.59 -21.48
CA ILE A 179 6.53 -8.95 -20.79
C ILE A 179 5.76 -7.68 -20.39
N ILE A 180 6.43 -6.78 -19.66
CA ILE A 180 5.83 -5.53 -19.15
C ILE A 180 5.38 -4.64 -20.30
N ALA A 181 6.25 -4.40 -21.29
CA ALA A 181 5.92 -3.55 -22.43
C ALA A 181 4.73 -4.11 -23.24
N THR A 182 4.69 -5.42 -23.47
CA THR A 182 3.57 -6.07 -24.18
C THR A 182 2.26 -5.89 -23.40
N LYS A 183 2.28 -6.16 -22.08
CA LYS A 183 1.10 -6.04 -21.23
C LYS A 183 0.62 -4.58 -21.13
N ALA A 184 1.52 -3.64 -20.91
CA ALA A 184 1.19 -2.22 -20.85
C ALA A 184 0.60 -1.70 -22.17
N LYS A 185 1.14 -2.15 -23.33
CA LYS A 185 0.56 -1.83 -24.64
C LYS A 185 -0.83 -2.42 -24.83
N GLU A 186 -1.02 -3.69 -24.45
CA GLU A 186 -2.30 -4.39 -24.50
C GLU A 186 -3.38 -3.65 -23.68
N TYR A 187 -3.01 -3.12 -22.52
CA TYR A 187 -3.90 -2.38 -21.63
C TYR A 187 -3.90 -0.87 -21.89
N ASN A 188 -3.14 -0.39 -22.89
CA ASN A 188 -3.02 1.03 -23.21
C ASN A 188 -2.62 1.90 -21.99
N ILE A 189 -1.71 1.39 -21.16
CA ILE A 189 -1.10 2.09 -20.02
C ILE A 189 0.31 2.54 -20.43
N PRO A 190 0.70 3.81 -20.19
CA PRO A 190 2.06 4.25 -20.43
C PRO A 190 3.04 3.75 -19.37
N LEU A 191 4.28 3.51 -19.80
CA LEU A 191 5.42 3.27 -18.92
C LEU A 191 6.15 4.58 -18.65
N GLU A 192 6.48 4.84 -17.39
CA GLU A 192 7.26 6.02 -17.00
C GLU A 192 8.76 5.76 -17.21
N LEU A 193 9.38 6.52 -18.11
CA LEU A 193 10.83 6.66 -18.19
C LEU A 193 11.27 7.68 -17.14
N ASN A 194 11.59 7.18 -15.95
CA ASN A 194 11.89 8.01 -14.80
C ASN A 194 13.29 8.64 -14.91
N VAL A 195 13.33 9.97 -15.01
CA VAL A 195 14.56 10.69 -15.36
C VAL A 195 15.66 10.54 -14.29
N LYS A 196 15.28 10.45 -13.01
CA LYS A 196 16.23 10.29 -11.90
C LYS A 196 16.86 8.91 -11.93
N TYR A 197 16.05 7.85 -11.87
CA TYR A 197 16.56 6.48 -11.80
C TYR A 197 17.23 6.02 -13.09
N SER A 198 16.70 6.42 -14.24
CA SER A 198 17.29 6.03 -15.52
C SER A 198 18.69 6.62 -15.74
N LEU A 199 18.96 7.84 -15.25
CA LEU A 199 20.31 8.41 -15.29
C LEU A 199 21.25 7.80 -14.24
N GLU A 200 20.74 7.39 -13.07
CA GLU A 200 21.51 6.67 -12.06
C GLU A 200 21.99 5.30 -12.56
N LEU A 201 21.10 4.56 -13.23
CA LEU A 201 21.38 3.22 -13.77
C LEU A 201 22.18 3.25 -15.10
N GLY A 202 22.17 4.38 -15.81
CA GLY A 202 22.99 4.58 -17.01
C GLY A 202 22.69 3.56 -18.11
N SER A 203 23.73 2.95 -18.68
CA SER A 203 23.57 2.00 -19.79
C SER A 203 22.88 0.68 -19.43
N GLU A 204 22.75 0.35 -18.13
CA GLU A 204 22.17 -0.92 -17.68
C GLU A 204 20.68 -1.05 -18.03
N ILE A 205 19.97 0.07 -18.22
CA ILE A 205 18.54 0.07 -18.58
C ILE A 205 18.30 -0.14 -20.08
N ILE A 206 19.34 -0.01 -20.91
CA ILE A 206 19.20 -0.05 -22.38
C ILE A 206 18.52 -1.35 -22.85
N PRO A 207 18.89 -2.56 -22.37
CA PRO A 207 18.24 -3.80 -22.81
C PRO A 207 16.73 -3.83 -22.53
N PHE A 208 16.30 -3.27 -21.40
CA PHE A 208 14.88 -3.15 -21.05
C PHE A 208 14.15 -2.19 -22.00
N TRP A 209 14.66 -0.96 -22.14
CA TRP A 209 14.01 0.08 -22.95
C TRP A 209 14.06 -0.19 -24.45
N GLN A 210 15.03 -0.98 -24.93
CA GLN A 210 15.01 -1.51 -26.30
C GLN A 210 13.76 -2.35 -26.57
N GLN A 211 13.31 -3.17 -25.60
CA GLN A 211 12.07 -3.93 -25.76
C GLN A 211 10.85 -3.00 -25.81
N VAL A 212 10.79 -2.01 -24.91
CA VAL A 212 9.71 -1.00 -24.88
C VAL A 212 9.62 -0.25 -26.22
N SER A 213 10.77 0.17 -26.77
CA SER A 213 10.87 0.84 -28.07
C SER A 213 10.39 -0.05 -29.21
N GLN A 214 10.87 -1.29 -29.30
CA GLN A 214 10.52 -2.23 -30.37
C GLN A 214 9.02 -2.61 -30.34
N ILE A 215 8.47 -2.79 -29.16
CA ILE A 215 7.04 -3.10 -28.97
C ILE A 215 6.18 -1.86 -29.25
N ASN A 216 6.77 -0.66 -29.24
CA ASN A 216 6.11 0.62 -29.46
C ASN A 216 5.04 0.92 -28.38
N THR A 217 5.35 0.55 -27.13
CA THR A 217 4.52 0.85 -25.95
C THR A 217 4.59 2.33 -25.62
N LYS A 218 3.48 2.91 -25.14
CA LYS A 218 3.43 4.33 -24.76
C LYS A 218 4.40 4.62 -23.63
N VAL A 219 5.10 5.75 -23.73
CA VAL A 219 6.06 6.22 -22.73
C VAL A 219 5.75 7.66 -22.33
N LEU A 220 5.99 8.00 -21.07
CA LEU A 220 6.04 9.37 -20.58
C LEU A 220 7.28 9.55 -19.70
N PHE A 221 7.70 10.79 -19.47
CA PHE A 221 8.77 11.06 -18.49
C PHE A 221 8.18 11.27 -17.09
N GLY A 222 8.93 10.91 -16.07
CA GLY A 222 8.62 11.22 -14.68
C GLY A 222 9.83 11.73 -13.93
N LEU A 223 9.60 12.53 -12.90
CA LEU A 223 10.67 13.08 -12.06
C LEU A 223 10.91 12.28 -10.78
N ASP A 224 9.88 11.61 -10.26
CA ASP A 224 9.89 11.09 -8.90
C ASP A 224 10.34 12.18 -7.90
N ALA A 225 9.61 13.31 -7.96
CA ALA A 225 10.03 14.56 -7.36
C ALA A 225 9.88 14.55 -5.84
N HIS A 226 11.02 14.44 -5.15
CA HIS A 226 11.17 14.50 -3.70
C HIS A 226 11.72 15.85 -3.18
N ASP A 227 12.14 16.71 -4.11
CA ASP A 227 12.57 18.08 -3.88
C ASP A 227 12.01 18.91 -5.04
N PRO A 228 11.30 20.03 -4.80
CA PRO A 228 10.68 20.81 -5.87
C PRO A 228 11.72 21.41 -6.84
N LYS A 229 12.98 21.59 -6.44
CA LYS A 229 14.03 22.13 -7.33
C LYS A 229 14.39 21.20 -8.47
N VAL A 230 14.04 19.91 -8.41
CA VAL A 230 14.31 18.95 -9.51
C VAL A 230 13.59 19.34 -10.81
N TYR A 231 12.53 20.13 -10.73
CA TYR A 231 11.86 20.69 -11.91
C TYR A 231 12.80 21.57 -12.76
N ASN A 232 13.78 22.25 -12.16
CA ASN A 232 14.74 23.12 -12.86
C ASN A 232 15.62 22.35 -13.85
N GLU A 233 15.88 21.07 -13.56
CA GLU A 233 16.79 20.24 -14.35
C GLU A 233 16.04 19.29 -15.30
N PHE A 234 14.70 19.29 -15.26
CA PHE A 234 13.87 18.29 -15.93
C PHE A 234 14.17 18.19 -17.43
N TYR A 235 14.12 19.31 -18.15
CA TYR A 235 14.34 19.31 -19.60
C TYR A 235 15.76 18.94 -20.00
N LEU A 236 16.75 19.38 -19.22
CA LEU A 236 18.16 19.06 -19.46
C LEU A 236 18.39 17.57 -19.27
N LYS A 237 18.00 17.02 -18.12
CA LYS A 237 18.15 15.59 -17.82
C LYS A 237 17.41 14.70 -18.80
N ARG A 238 16.23 15.11 -19.24
CA ARG A 238 15.48 14.44 -20.30
C ARG A 238 16.26 14.38 -21.62
N GLN A 239 16.87 15.47 -22.05
CA GLN A 239 17.69 15.49 -23.27
C GLN A 239 18.93 14.60 -23.15
N LEU A 240 19.59 14.61 -21.98
CA LEU A 240 20.72 13.72 -21.70
C LEU A 240 20.27 12.26 -21.77
N LEU A 241 19.15 11.91 -21.14
CA LEU A 241 18.61 10.57 -21.12
C LEU A 241 18.24 10.08 -22.53
N LEU A 242 17.56 10.91 -23.34
CA LEU A 242 17.26 10.58 -24.72
C LEU A 242 18.52 10.37 -25.57
N SER A 243 19.54 11.19 -25.35
CA SER A 243 20.83 11.06 -26.05
C SER A 243 21.55 9.78 -25.67
N MET A 244 21.51 9.40 -24.38
CA MET A 244 22.08 8.14 -23.88
C MET A 244 21.37 6.92 -24.45
N LEU A 245 20.03 6.93 -24.47
CA LEU A 245 19.23 5.81 -24.96
C LEU A 245 19.30 5.66 -26.48
N ASN A 246 19.42 6.77 -27.22
CA ASN A 246 19.56 6.82 -28.67
C ASN A 246 18.60 5.89 -29.43
N MET A 247 17.32 5.88 -29.01
CA MET A 247 16.27 5.04 -29.58
C MET A 247 14.95 5.80 -29.71
N LYS A 248 14.05 5.32 -30.57
CA LYS A 248 12.75 5.97 -30.83
C LYS A 248 11.70 5.45 -29.85
N PHE A 249 11.02 6.35 -29.15
CA PHE A 249 9.92 6.01 -28.24
C PHE A 249 8.57 6.50 -28.77
N ASN A 250 7.52 5.79 -28.39
CA ASN A 250 6.14 6.21 -28.58
C ASN A 250 5.71 7.09 -27.41
N PHE A 251 6.14 8.35 -27.41
CA PHE A 251 5.73 9.27 -26.36
C PHE A 251 4.24 9.55 -26.42
N VAL A 252 3.61 9.63 -25.24
CA VAL A 252 2.24 10.15 -25.14
C VAL A 252 2.18 11.61 -25.63
N ASN A 253 0.98 12.07 -25.98
CA ASN A 253 0.78 13.45 -26.42
C ASN A 253 1.27 14.46 -25.36
N LYS A 254 1.67 15.65 -25.83
CA LYS A 254 2.19 16.72 -24.96
C LYS A 254 1.26 17.10 -23.81
N ASP A 255 -0.04 16.93 -23.99
CA ASP A 255 -1.15 17.25 -23.10
C ASP A 255 -1.83 15.99 -22.54
N TYR A 256 -1.12 14.85 -22.53
CA TYR A 256 -1.62 13.60 -21.95
C TYR A 256 -2.14 13.83 -20.54
N ASN A 257 -3.35 13.36 -20.27
CA ASN A 257 -3.99 13.43 -18.96
C ASN A 257 -4.48 12.02 -18.56
N PRO A 258 -4.03 11.47 -17.41
CA PRO A 258 -4.37 10.11 -17.00
C PRO A 258 -5.88 9.92 -16.75
N ILE A 259 -6.61 10.95 -16.33
CA ILE A 259 -8.08 10.90 -16.15
C ILE A 259 -8.77 10.73 -17.50
N VAL A 260 -8.37 11.52 -18.50
CA VAL A 260 -8.95 11.43 -19.85
C VAL A 260 -8.62 10.08 -20.49
N ALA A 261 -7.38 9.62 -20.33
CA ALA A 261 -6.95 8.31 -20.81
C ALA A 261 -7.75 7.17 -20.16
N ARG A 262 -8.00 7.25 -18.84
CA ARG A 262 -8.83 6.31 -18.08
C ARG A 262 -10.26 6.24 -18.60
N LEU A 263 -10.90 7.38 -18.86
CA LEU A 263 -12.27 7.43 -19.39
C LEU A 263 -12.39 6.74 -20.76
N GLN A 264 -11.34 6.80 -21.57
CA GLN A 264 -11.30 6.17 -22.90
C GLN A 264 -10.88 4.69 -22.87
N ASN A 265 -10.44 4.18 -21.71
CA ASN A 265 -9.91 2.83 -21.57
C ASN A 265 -10.95 1.85 -21.01
N GLN A 266 -11.85 1.38 -21.87
CA GLN A 266 -12.94 0.46 -21.47
C GLN A 266 -12.42 -0.82 -20.82
N ARG A 267 -11.32 -1.38 -21.35
CA ARG A 267 -10.72 -2.62 -20.83
C ARG A 267 -10.30 -2.46 -19.37
N LEU A 268 -9.59 -1.37 -19.08
CA LEU A 268 -9.08 -1.10 -17.75
C LEU A 268 -10.21 -0.87 -16.73
N ASN A 269 -11.27 -0.17 -17.16
CA ASN A 269 -12.47 0.05 -16.34
C ASN A 269 -13.24 -1.24 -16.06
N LEU A 270 -13.44 -2.08 -17.08
CA LEU A 270 -14.12 -3.37 -16.92
C LEU A 270 -13.34 -4.30 -16.00
N ASN A 271 -12.03 -4.39 -16.19
CA ASN A 271 -11.18 -5.20 -15.33
C ASN A 271 -11.20 -4.70 -13.90
N TYR A 272 -11.07 -3.39 -13.66
CA TYR A 272 -11.18 -2.81 -12.32
C TYR A 272 -12.50 -3.23 -11.65
N GLN A 273 -13.64 -3.08 -12.32
CA GLN A 273 -14.94 -3.47 -11.76
C GLN A 273 -15.03 -4.97 -11.45
N ILE A 274 -14.60 -5.83 -12.38
CA ILE A 274 -14.62 -7.28 -12.19
C ILE A 274 -13.70 -7.70 -11.05
N ARG A 275 -12.49 -7.17 -11.01
CA ARG A 275 -11.46 -7.47 -10.00
C ARG A 275 -11.91 -7.02 -8.62
N GLN A 276 -12.36 -5.77 -8.47
CA GLN A 276 -12.89 -5.23 -7.22
C GLN A 276 -14.14 -5.98 -6.72
N SER A 277 -14.98 -6.51 -7.62
CA SER A 277 -16.13 -7.33 -7.19
C SER A 277 -15.73 -8.67 -6.55
N LYS A 278 -14.50 -9.15 -6.81
CA LYS A 278 -13.97 -10.43 -6.34
C LYS A 278 -12.90 -10.27 -5.26
N ALA A 279 -12.20 -9.14 -5.22
CA ALA A 279 -11.15 -8.84 -4.27
C ALA A 279 -11.62 -9.09 -2.84
N LEU A 280 -10.80 -9.80 -2.06
CA LEU A 280 -11.06 -10.08 -0.65
C LEU A 280 -10.58 -8.89 0.19
N CYS A 281 -11.22 -8.69 1.35
CA CYS A 281 -10.69 -7.75 2.33
C CYS A 281 -9.30 -8.20 2.80
N VAL A 282 -8.45 -7.25 3.16
CA VAL A 282 -7.09 -7.55 3.65
C VAL A 282 -7.08 -8.53 4.83
N GLN A 283 -8.09 -8.43 5.71
CA GLN A 283 -8.30 -9.33 6.84
C GLN A 283 -8.53 -10.78 6.40
N THR A 284 -9.34 -10.97 5.36
CA THR A 284 -9.65 -12.28 4.80
C THR A 284 -8.42 -12.90 4.15
N SER A 285 -7.67 -12.11 3.38
CA SER A 285 -6.41 -12.57 2.77
C SER A 285 -5.38 -12.95 3.83
N TYR A 286 -5.21 -12.14 4.88
CA TYR A 286 -4.32 -12.46 6.00
C TYR A 286 -4.74 -13.73 6.71
N ALA A 287 -6.02 -13.88 7.04
CA ALA A 287 -6.53 -15.07 7.72
C ALA A 287 -6.32 -16.34 6.89
N SER A 288 -6.58 -16.28 5.58
CA SER A 288 -6.37 -17.41 4.67
C SER A 288 -4.90 -17.84 4.68
N LYS A 289 -3.98 -16.88 4.50
CA LYS A 289 -2.54 -17.16 4.48
C LYS A 289 -2.02 -17.70 5.82
N LEU A 290 -2.48 -17.12 6.94
CA LEU A 290 -2.14 -17.58 8.28
C LEU A 290 -2.58 -19.03 8.49
N LEU A 291 -3.83 -19.36 8.14
CA LEU A 291 -4.35 -20.71 8.32
C LEU A 291 -3.67 -21.72 7.39
N GLU A 292 -3.40 -21.38 6.13
CA GLU A 292 -2.60 -22.24 5.24
C GLU A 292 -1.25 -22.58 5.87
N CYS A 293 -0.54 -21.56 6.38
CA CYS A 293 0.74 -21.74 7.05
C CYS A 293 0.64 -22.61 8.31
N ILE A 294 -0.46 -22.55 9.06
CA ILE A 294 -0.69 -23.41 10.23
C ILE A 294 -0.98 -24.84 9.77
N PHE A 295 -1.90 -25.02 8.82
CA PHE A 295 -2.27 -26.34 8.29
C PHE A 295 -1.08 -27.10 7.70
N ASP A 296 -0.10 -26.40 7.12
CA ASP A 296 1.11 -27.01 6.57
C ASP A 296 2.09 -27.50 7.65
N ARG A 297 1.87 -27.14 8.93
CA ARG A 297 2.74 -27.47 10.06
C ARG A 297 2.11 -28.46 11.05
N ILE A 298 0.80 -28.69 10.99
CA ILE A 298 0.08 -29.58 11.89
C ILE A 298 -0.06 -30.98 11.28
N PRO A 299 -0.40 -32.01 12.07
CA PRO A 299 -0.69 -33.35 11.56
C PRO A 299 -1.81 -33.35 10.52
N LYS A 300 -1.90 -34.45 9.75
CA LYS A 300 -3.02 -34.64 8.81
C LYS A 300 -4.35 -34.58 9.56
N PHE A 301 -5.38 -34.12 8.85
CA PHE A 301 -6.72 -33.98 9.41
C PHE A 301 -7.33 -35.38 9.65
N GLU A 302 -7.13 -35.92 10.86
CA GLU A 302 -7.65 -37.22 11.28
C GLU A 302 -8.79 -37.08 12.32
N SER A 303 -8.74 -36.05 13.16
CA SER A 303 -9.75 -35.73 14.18
C SER A 303 -9.97 -34.23 14.27
N THR A 304 -11.24 -33.83 14.40
CA THR A 304 -11.63 -32.43 14.62
C THR A 304 -11.09 -31.88 15.94
N GLU A 305 -11.05 -32.69 16.99
CA GLU A 305 -10.54 -32.31 18.30
C GLU A 305 -9.04 -32.02 18.25
N GLU A 306 -8.27 -32.89 17.60
CA GLU A 306 -6.82 -32.73 17.47
C GLU A 306 -6.46 -31.51 16.61
N VAL A 307 -7.12 -31.37 15.45
CA VAL A 307 -6.91 -30.21 14.57
C VAL A 307 -7.31 -28.91 15.28
N SER A 308 -8.43 -28.89 16.00
CA SER A 308 -8.88 -27.72 16.77
C SER A 308 -7.87 -27.33 17.85
N TYR A 309 -7.28 -28.32 18.54
CA TYR A 309 -6.22 -28.07 19.52
C TYR A 309 -5.02 -27.36 18.88
N TYR A 310 -4.47 -27.93 17.78
CA TYR A 310 -3.31 -27.34 17.12
C TYR A 310 -3.59 -25.95 16.53
N LEU A 311 -4.74 -25.75 15.88
CA LEU A 311 -5.15 -24.44 15.38
C LEU A 311 -5.18 -23.40 16.51
N ASN A 312 -5.75 -23.76 17.67
CA ASN A 312 -5.83 -22.87 18.82
C ASN A 312 -4.46 -22.55 19.44
N GLU A 313 -3.56 -23.52 19.55
CA GLU A 313 -2.19 -23.32 20.03
C GLU A 313 -1.44 -22.33 19.12
N HIS A 314 -1.47 -22.55 17.80
CA HIS A 314 -0.81 -21.67 16.84
C HIS A 314 -1.40 -20.26 16.81
N LEU A 315 -2.72 -20.11 16.85
CA LEU A 315 -3.38 -18.80 16.90
C LEU A 315 -3.11 -18.06 18.22
N THR A 316 -2.93 -18.79 19.32
CA THR A 316 -2.52 -18.18 20.60
C THR A 316 -1.09 -17.66 20.53
N LYS A 317 -0.18 -18.42 19.89
CA LYS A 317 1.18 -17.94 19.61
C LYS A 317 1.19 -16.69 18.71
N GLU A 318 0.33 -16.62 17.70
CA GLU A 318 0.20 -15.42 16.84
C GLU A 318 -0.17 -14.18 17.67
N LEU A 319 -1.09 -14.31 18.65
CA LEU A 319 -1.43 -13.21 19.57
C LEU A 319 -0.22 -12.75 20.39
N ASP A 320 0.60 -13.68 20.88
CA ASP A 320 1.83 -13.36 21.62
C ASP A 320 2.85 -12.63 20.73
N ASP A 321 2.99 -13.04 19.47
CA ASP A 321 3.92 -12.45 18.53
C ASP A 321 3.46 -11.03 18.10
N ILE A 322 2.16 -10.82 17.90
CA ILE A 322 1.55 -9.48 17.72
C ILE A 322 1.88 -8.55 18.89
N ALA A 323 1.72 -9.04 20.13
CA ALA A 323 2.00 -8.24 21.34
C ALA A 323 3.49 -7.85 21.45
N LYS A 324 4.40 -8.76 21.10
CA LYS A 324 5.86 -8.49 21.06
C LYS A 324 6.20 -7.46 19.98
N GLU A 325 5.62 -7.59 18.78
CA GLU A 325 5.87 -6.66 17.68
C GLU A 325 5.39 -5.25 18.05
N GLY A 326 4.22 -5.14 18.67
CA GLY A 326 3.72 -3.87 19.20
C GLY A 326 4.65 -3.23 20.24
N THR A 327 5.15 -4.02 21.19
CA THR A 327 6.10 -3.54 22.21
C THR A 327 7.38 -3.00 21.56
N LYS A 328 7.94 -3.74 20.60
CA LYS A 328 9.12 -3.31 19.86
C LYS A 328 8.87 -2.00 19.10
N LYS A 329 7.69 -1.86 18.49
CA LYS A 329 7.34 -0.65 17.72
C LYS A 329 7.18 0.57 18.63
N ASP A 330 6.66 0.38 19.83
CA ASP A 330 6.62 1.44 20.86
C ASP A 330 8.04 1.86 21.27
N GLU A 331 8.94 0.90 21.54
CA GLU A 331 10.35 1.19 21.88
C GLU A 331 11.06 1.99 20.77
N GLU A 332 10.89 1.59 19.51
CA GLU A 332 11.42 2.32 18.36
C GLU A 332 10.89 3.77 18.30
N SER A 333 9.60 3.96 18.60
CA SER A 333 8.96 5.27 18.60
C SER A 333 9.49 6.15 19.75
N PHE A 334 9.67 5.60 20.95
CA PHE A 334 10.24 6.31 22.09
C PHE A 334 11.69 6.72 21.85
N SER A 335 12.51 5.81 21.32
CA SER A 335 13.89 6.12 20.93
C SER A 335 13.93 7.29 19.94
N ARG A 336 13.04 7.31 18.95
CA ARG A 336 12.94 8.42 17.99
C ARG A 336 12.52 9.74 18.64
N ILE A 337 11.65 9.72 19.66
CA ILE A 337 11.28 10.92 20.42
C ILE A 337 12.49 11.47 21.17
N GLU A 338 13.29 10.61 21.80
CA GLU A 338 14.50 11.02 22.53
C GLU A 338 15.57 11.61 21.59
N GLU A 339 15.81 10.96 20.45
CA GLU A 339 16.70 11.46 19.39
C GLU A 339 16.26 12.83 18.87
N LEU A 340 14.97 12.99 18.54
CA LEU A 340 14.43 14.27 18.07
C LEU A 340 14.51 15.35 19.16
N SER A 341 14.26 14.99 20.41
CA SER A 341 14.30 15.93 21.53
C SER A 341 15.71 16.49 21.72
N SER A 342 16.73 15.63 21.65
CA SER A 342 18.15 15.97 21.81
C SER A 342 18.80 16.57 20.56
N SER A 343 18.17 16.45 19.38
CA SER A 343 18.70 16.97 18.12
C SER A 343 18.73 18.51 18.03
N ASN A 344 19.64 19.04 17.20
CA ASN A 344 19.68 20.45 16.80
C ASN A 344 18.69 20.80 15.67
N THR A 345 17.69 19.96 15.40
CA THR A 345 16.69 20.18 14.37
C THR A 345 15.87 21.45 14.64
N GLU A 346 15.59 22.22 13.58
CA GLU A 346 14.79 23.44 13.66
C GLU A 346 13.44 23.21 14.36
N PRO A 347 12.95 24.16 15.18
CA PRO A 347 11.75 23.96 15.99
C PRO A 347 10.52 23.52 15.18
N TYR A 348 10.26 24.13 14.02
CA TYR A 348 9.12 23.78 13.16
C TYR A 348 9.21 22.33 12.65
N LEU A 349 10.36 21.95 12.10
CA LEU A 349 10.60 20.59 11.62
C LEU A 349 10.53 19.57 12.76
N LYS A 350 11.09 19.90 13.94
CA LYS A 350 10.99 19.07 15.13
C LYS A 350 9.54 18.84 15.55
N SER A 351 8.71 19.89 15.56
CA SER A 351 7.28 19.78 15.85
C SER A 351 6.54 18.90 14.85
N TYR A 352 6.83 19.04 13.55
CA TYR A 352 6.27 18.19 12.50
C TYR A 352 6.65 16.72 12.70
N LEU A 353 7.93 16.41 12.90
CA LEU A 353 8.41 15.04 13.08
C LEU A 353 7.82 14.39 14.34
N LEU A 354 7.76 15.11 15.47
CA LEU A 354 7.14 14.62 16.70
C LEU A 354 5.63 14.37 16.53
N ARG A 355 4.92 15.21 15.76
CA ARG A 355 3.52 14.97 15.40
C ARG A 355 3.38 13.66 14.62
N ARG A 356 4.28 13.37 13.70
CA ARG A 356 4.25 12.12 12.92
C ARG A 356 4.56 10.89 13.76
N VAL A 357 5.52 10.97 14.69
CA VAL A 357 5.74 9.87 15.66
C VAL A 357 4.50 9.64 16.52
N LYS A 358 3.80 10.70 16.95
CA LYS A 358 2.52 10.55 17.66
C LYS A 358 1.45 9.86 16.82
N MET A 359 1.37 10.18 15.53
CA MET A 359 0.43 9.54 14.60
C MET A 359 0.81 8.07 14.34
N GLU A 360 2.10 7.75 14.25
CA GLU A 360 2.61 6.38 14.15
C GLU A 360 2.17 5.57 15.37
N LEU A 361 2.43 6.05 16.60
CA LEU A 361 2.01 5.39 17.84
C LEU A 361 0.50 5.14 17.88
N ALA A 362 -0.31 6.13 17.50
CA ALA A 362 -1.76 5.97 17.46
C ALA A 362 -2.18 4.90 16.42
N THR A 363 -1.55 4.91 15.25
CA THR A 363 -1.82 3.93 14.18
C THR A 363 -1.36 2.53 14.58
N THR A 364 -0.20 2.38 15.22
CA THR A 364 0.32 1.12 15.79
C THR A 364 -0.70 0.50 16.74
N ASN A 365 -1.22 1.29 17.69
CA ASN A 365 -2.24 0.81 18.64
C ASN A 365 -3.52 0.35 17.94
N GLN A 366 -3.97 1.07 16.92
CA GLN A 366 -5.15 0.69 16.13
C GLN A 366 -4.93 -0.61 15.34
N VAL A 367 -3.75 -0.77 14.74
CA VAL A 367 -3.38 -1.97 13.98
C VAL A 367 -3.29 -3.19 14.90
N ILE A 368 -2.62 -3.08 16.05
CA ILE A 368 -2.52 -4.17 17.03
C ILE A 368 -3.91 -4.63 17.48
N ALA A 369 -4.79 -3.67 17.84
CA ALA A 369 -6.17 -4.00 18.19
C ALA A 369 -6.91 -4.69 17.03
N SER A 370 -6.69 -4.24 15.79
CA SER A 370 -7.30 -4.84 14.60
C SER A 370 -6.80 -6.26 14.36
N GLN A 371 -5.50 -6.52 14.53
CA GLN A 371 -4.89 -7.85 14.40
C GLN A 371 -5.40 -8.81 15.49
N ILE A 372 -5.44 -8.38 16.76
CA ILE A 372 -5.97 -9.19 17.87
C ILE A 372 -7.44 -9.55 17.62
N ASN A 373 -8.26 -8.57 17.20
CA ASN A 373 -9.67 -8.81 16.89
C ASN A 373 -9.83 -9.78 15.71
N LEU A 374 -8.96 -9.67 14.69
CA LEU A 374 -8.96 -10.59 13.56
C LEU A 374 -8.63 -12.02 14.00
N VAL A 375 -7.57 -12.22 14.78
CA VAL A 375 -7.19 -13.56 15.28
C VAL A 375 -8.30 -14.17 16.13
N ASN A 376 -8.94 -13.39 17.00
CA ASN A 376 -10.10 -13.88 17.77
C ASN A 376 -11.31 -14.22 16.87
N THR A 377 -11.51 -13.46 15.79
CA THR A 377 -12.53 -13.75 14.78
C THR A 377 -12.22 -15.03 14.01
N ILE A 378 -10.95 -15.29 13.69
CA ILE A 378 -10.48 -16.55 13.09
C ILE A 378 -10.83 -17.73 14.01
N LYS A 379 -10.45 -17.65 15.31
CA LYS A 379 -10.75 -18.70 16.30
C LYS A 379 -12.24 -19.03 16.35
N LYS A 380 -13.09 -18.00 16.48
CA LYS A 380 -14.56 -18.16 16.47
C LYS A 380 -15.09 -18.76 15.16
N SER A 381 -14.49 -18.38 14.03
CA SER A 381 -14.90 -18.89 12.72
C SER A 381 -14.54 -20.36 12.54
N ILE A 382 -13.41 -20.80 13.10
CA ILE A 382 -13.02 -22.22 13.14
C ILE A 382 -14.02 -23.02 13.97
N ASP A 383 -14.38 -22.53 15.17
CA ASP A 383 -15.40 -23.18 16.01
C ASP A 383 -16.73 -23.34 15.25
N ASN A 384 -17.16 -22.29 14.53
CA ASN A 384 -18.36 -22.36 13.70
C ASN A 384 -18.22 -23.37 12.56
N ALA A 385 -17.05 -23.46 11.91
CA ALA A 385 -16.82 -24.43 10.84
C ALA A 385 -16.97 -25.87 11.35
N PHE A 386 -16.41 -26.21 12.52
CA PHE A 386 -16.60 -27.52 13.12
C PHE A 386 -18.04 -27.76 13.57
N LEU A 387 -18.73 -26.74 14.11
CA LEU A 387 -20.15 -26.84 14.45
C LEU A 387 -21.04 -27.08 13.22
N MET A 388 -20.66 -26.56 12.05
CA MET A 388 -21.32 -26.82 10.77
C MET A 388 -21.04 -28.24 10.24
N GLY A 389 -20.08 -28.96 10.81
CA GLY A 389 -19.71 -30.32 10.40
C GLY A 389 -18.49 -30.40 9.48
N ALA A 390 -17.69 -29.33 9.37
CA ALA A 390 -16.44 -29.38 8.60
C ALA A 390 -15.48 -30.45 9.11
N SER A 391 -14.98 -31.28 8.21
CA SER A 391 -14.19 -32.49 8.50
C SER A 391 -12.91 -32.60 7.68
N SER A 392 -12.58 -31.56 6.91
CA SER A 392 -11.35 -31.47 6.11
C SER A 392 -10.73 -30.07 6.16
N LYS A 393 -9.44 -29.97 5.78
CA LYS A 393 -8.74 -28.68 5.64
C LYS A 393 -9.49 -27.76 4.69
N GLU A 394 -9.94 -28.28 3.56
CA GLU A 394 -10.61 -27.53 2.49
C GLU A 394 -11.94 -26.92 2.98
N GLU A 395 -12.75 -27.70 3.70
CA GLU A 395 -14.02 -27.22 4.27
C GLU A 395 -13.80 -26.15 5.35
N VAL A 396 -12.84 -26.35 6.26
CA VAL A 396 -12.51 -25.35 7.29
C VAL A 396 -12.01 -24.07 6.64
N MET A 397 -11.09 -24.17 5.68
CA MET A 397 -10.54 -23.02 4.97
C MET A 397 -11.62 -22.22 4.25
N ASP A 398 -12.53 -22.88 3.51
CA ASP A 398 -13.60 -22.18 2.80
C ASP A 398 -14.57 -21.49 3.77
N ILE A 399 -15.08 -22.21 4.78
CA ILE A 399 -16.04 -21.66 5.74
C ILE A 399 -15.42 -20.47 6.51
N VAL A 400 -14.20 -20.62 7.03
CA VAL A 400 -13.54 -19.56 7.80
C VAL A 400 -13.30 -18.33 6.93
N THR A 401 -12.82 -18.53 5.70
CA THR A 401 -12.60 -17.43 4.73
C THR A 401 -13.91 -16.67 4.46
N LYS A 402 -15.03 -17.39 4.25
CA LYS A 402 -16.35 -16.79 4.04
C LYS A 402 -16.87 -16.04 5.27
N LEU A 403 -16.72 -16.60 6.46
CA LEU A 403 -17.16 -15.96 7.71
C LEU A 403 -16.39 -14.66 7.99
N ILE A 404 -15.08 -14.67 7.75
CA ILE A 404 -14.23 -13.47 7.91
C ILE A 404 -14.61 -12.43 6.85
N GLU A 405 -14.75 -12.84 5.60
CA GLU A 405 -15.17 -11.92 4.53
C GLU A 405 -16.54 -11.31 4.81
N LEU A 406 -17.51 -12.10 5.28
CA LEU A 406 -18.83 -11.62 5.68
C LEU A 406 -18.75 -10.57 6.81
N THR A 407 -17.81 -10.74 7.72
CA THR A 407 -17.58 -9.84 8.86
C THR A 407 -17.00 -8.49 8.40
N TYR A 408 -15.95 -8.53 7.57
CA TYR A 408 -15.16 -7.34 7.24
C TYR A 408 -15.56 -6.61 5.96
N THR A 409 -16.18 -7.29 5.00
CA THR A 409 -16.52 -6.64 3.73
C THR A 409 -17.49 -5.49 3.91
N LYS A 410 -17.29 -4.39 3.18
CA LYS A 410 -18.25 -3.28 3.11
C LYS A 410 -19.29 -3.50 2.00
N ASN A 411 -19.08 -4.49 1.13
CA ASN A 411 -19.96 -4.76 0.00
C ASN A 411 -21.19 -5.58 0.43
N THR A 412 -22.35 -4.92 0.49
CA THR A 412 -23.62 -5.53 0.92
C THR A 412 -24.09 -6.66 -0.01
N SER A 413 -23.85 -6.55 -1.32
CA SER A 413 -24.16 -7.62 -2.27
C SER A 413 -23.30 -8.85 -2.02
N LYS A 414 -22.00 -8.65 -1.74
CA LYS A 414 -21.07 -9.72 -1.38
C LYS A 414 -21.48 -10.41 -0.08
N LYS A 415 -21.88 -9.64 0.94
CA LYS A 415 -22.43 -10.19 2.20
C LYS A 415 -23.59 -11.14 1.95
N ARG A 416 -24.59 -10.70 1.17
CA ARG A 416 -25.77 -11.52 0.86
C ARG A 416 -25.40 -12.84 0.19
N VAL A 417 -24.56 -12.79 -0.85
CA VAL A 417 -24.12 -13.99 -1.58
C VAL A 417 -23.37 -14.96 -0.65
N ILE A 418 -22.51 -14.44 0.22
CA ILE A 418 -21.78 -15.27 1.18
C ILE A 418 -22.72 -15.90 2.22
N SER A 419 -23.68 -15.14 2.74
CA SER A 419 -24.66 -15.65 3.70
C SER A 419 -25.50 -16.78 3.12
N GLU A 420 -26.03 -16.60 1.90
CA GLU A 420 -26.80 -17.64 1.20
C GLU A 420 -25.96 -18.90 0.93
N TYR A 421 -24.67 -18.72 0.59
CA TYR A 421 -23.75 -19.84 0.42
C TYR A 421 -23.53 -20.62 1.72
N LEU A 422 -23.25 -19.93 2.82
CA LEU A 422 -22.98 -20.55 4.13
C LEU A 422 -24.22 -21.29 4.67
N GLU A 423 -25.42 -20.74 4.47
CA GLU A 423 -26.68 -21.42 4.86
C GLU A 423 -26.88 -22.74 4.11
N ASN A 424 -26.63 -22.74 2.80
CA ASN A 424 -26.73 -23.96 2.00
C ASN A 424 -25.65 -24.98 2.38
N LEU A 425 -24.43 -24.53 2.65
CA LEU A 425 -23.33 -25.40 3.05
C LEU A 425 -23.59 -26.05 4.41
N GLU A 426 -24.12 -25.30 5.40
CA GLU A 426 -24.51 -25.83 6.71
C GLU A 426 -25.56 -26.94 6.61
N ASN A 427 -26.57 -26.76 5.75
CA ASN A 427 -27.59 -27.77 5.50
C ASN A 427 -27.00 -29.06 4.89
N ASN A 428 -26.01 -28.91 4.00
CA ASN A 428 -25.38 -30.03 3.29
C ASN A 428 -24.39 -30.81 4.15
N LEU A 429 -23.61 -30.14 5.00
CA LEU A 429 -22.67 -30.76 5.94
C LEU A 429 -23.39 -31.45 7.12
N GLY A 430 -24.73 -31.43 7.11
CA GLY A 430 -25.55 -32.23 8.00
C GLY A 430 -25.83 -31.56 9.34
N GLY A 431 -26.00 -30.23 9.37
CA GLY A 431 -26.35 -29.41 10.53
C GLY A 431 -27.45 -30.00 11.41
N LYS A 432 -27.07 -30.94 12.29
CA LYS A 432 -27.92 -31.62 13.29
C LYS A 432 -27.60 -31.12 14.69
N SER A 433 -27.17 -29.88 14.81
CA SER A 433 -27.13 -29.17 16.08
C SER A 433 -28.44 -28.40 16.23
N THR A 434 -29.29 -28.82 17.16
CA THR A 434 -30.49 -28.09 17.60
C THR A 434 -30.18 -26.71 18.22
N GLY A 435 -28.93 -26.22 18.11
CA GLY A 435 -28.46 -24.95 18.66
C GLY A 435 -27.79 -23.99 17.65
N SER A 436 -27.67 -24.30 16.36
CA SER A 436 -27.06 -23.37 15.41
C SER A 436 -28.01 -22.22 15.02
N LYS A 437 -27.57 -20.99 15.29
CA LYS A 437 -28.28 -19.71 15.03
C LYS A 437 -27.56 -18.85 13.98
N LEU A 438 -26.65 -19.41 13.18
CA LEU A 438 -25.71 -18.61 12.39
C LEU A 438 -26.37 -17.74 11.29
N VAL A 439 -27.60 -18.06 10.86
CA VAL A 439 -28.34 -17.26 9.84
C VAL A 439 -29.61 -16.58 10.39
N LYS A 440 -29.99 -16.80 11.66
CA LYS A 440 -31.17 -16.14 12.27
C LYS A 440 -30.88 -14.79 12.93
N VAL A 441 -29.62 -14.36 12.96
CA VAL A 441 -29.26 -12.99 13.31
C VAL A 441 -29.29 -12.18 12.02
N ASN A 442 -30.31 -11.34 11.87
CA ASN A 442 -30.51 -10.46 10.73
C ASN A 442 -29.18 -9.76 10.34
N PRO A 443 -28.58 -10.03 9.15
CA PRO A 443 -27.35 -9.36 8.72
C PRO A 443 -27.54 -7.86 8.48
N LEU A 444 -28.79 -7.38 8.51
CA LEU A 444 -29.24 -6.03 8.20
C LEU A 444 -29.91 -5.31 9.39
N GLY A 445 -29.72 -5.76 10.64
CA GLY A 445 -30.40 -5.21 11.82
C GLY A 445 -29.53 -4.37 12.77
N SER A 446 -29.82 -3.07 12.81
CA SER A 446 -29.50 -2.03 13.83
C SER A 446 -28.03 -1.72 14.16
N THR A 447 -27.48 -0.76 13.41
CA THR A 447 -26.62 0.29 13.98
C THR A 447 -27.44 1.14 14.96
N ASN A 448 -27.68 0.65 16.18
CA ASN A 448 -28.14 1.42 17.33
C ASN A 448 -28.20 0.53 18.58
N GLU A 449 -27.06 -0.08 18.92
CA GLU A 449 -26.79 -0.36 20.33
C GLU A 449 -25.55 0.45 20.69
N LYS A 450 -25.73 1.30 21.69
CA LYS A 450 -24.69 2.14 22.26
C LYS A 450 -23.48 1.26 22.58
N SER A 451 -22.35 1.60 21.97
CA SER A 451 -21.02 1.14 22.35
C SER A 451 -20.65 1.73 23.72
N GLU A 452 -21.34 1.32 24.77
CA GLU A 452 -20.93 1.54 26.15
C GLU A 452 -20.88 0.16 26.81
N GLU A 453 -19.74 -0.12 27.46
CA GLU A 453 -19.39 -1.36 28.17
C GLU A 453 -18.91 -2.56 27.34
N TYR A 454 -17.68 -2.50 26.84
CA TYR A 454 -16.73 -3.62 26.93
C TYR A 454 -15.28 -3.10 26.99
N ASN A 455 -15.02 -2.24 27.97
CA ASN A 455 -13.65 -1.93 28.42
C ASN A 455 -13.34 -2.78 29.64
N LYS A 456 -12.96 -4.04 29.42
CA LYS A 456 -12.22 -4.84 30.40
C LYS A 456 -11.52 -6.02 29.72
N TRP A 457 -10.54 -5.68 28.90
CA TRP A 457 -9.37 -6.54 28.69
C TRP A 457 -8.14 -5.72 29.06
N ASN A 458 -7.55 -6.07 30.22
CA ASN A 458 -6.28 -5.52 30.67
C ASN A 458 -5.17 -6.23 29.89
N GLY A 459 -4.88 -5.72 28.70
CA GLY A 459 -3.73 -6.08 27.88
C GLY A 459 -2.82 -4.87 27.69
N PHE A 460 -1.93 -4.66 28.66
CA PHE A 460 -0.62 -3.99 28.58
C PHE A 460 -0.44 -2.72 27.71
N VAL A 461 -1.29 -1.70 27.90
CA VAL A 461 -0.72 -0.35 28.01
C VAL A 461 -0.27 -0.25 29.45
N SER A 462 1.04 -0.18 29.70
CA SER A 462 1.50 0.07 31.07
C SER A 462 0.81 1.37 31.52
N LYS A 463 0.12 1.35 32.65
CA LYS A 463 -0.44 2.58 33.25
C LYS A 463 0.64 3.66 33.39
N PHE A 464 1.91 3.26 33.39
CA PHE A 464 3.11 4.08 33.34
C PHE A 464 3.24 4.91 32.04
N SER A 465 2.96 4.35 30.86
CA SER A 465 3.04 5.07 29.57
C SER A 465 1.97 6.15 29.45
N LEU A 466 0.74 5.85 29.90
CA LEU A 466 -0.35 6.82 29.94
C LEU A 466 -0.11 7.91 31.02
N LEU A 467 0.45 7.54 32.18
CA LEU A 467 0.86 8.49 33.22
C LEU A 467 2.00 9.41 32.75
N LEU A 468 3.00 8.88 32.03
CA LEU A 468 4.11 9.66 31.47
C LEU A 468 3.62 10.65 30.41
N LEU A 469 2.67 10.26 29.56
CA LEU A 469 2.08 11.13 28.54
C LEU A 469 1.28 12.28 29.18
N VAL A 470 0.51 12.00 30.23
CA VAL A 470 -0.25 13.02 30.97
C VAL A 470 0.69 13.92 31.79
N ALA A 471 1.71 13.36 32.44
CA ALA A 471 2.71 14.13 33.18
C ALA A 471 3.56 15.02 32.26
N PHE A 472 3.88 14.56 31.05
CA PHE A 472 4.59 15.33 30.03
C PHE A 472 3.73 16.48 29.47
N LEU A 473 2.44 16.26 29.22
CA LEU A 473 1.50 17.31 28.76
C LEU A 473 1.28 18.40 29.82
N ILE A 474 1.16 18.02 31.09
CA ILE A 474 1.03 18.98 32.20
C ILE A 474 2.35 19.75 32.40
N GLY A 475 3.49 19.06 32.34
CA GLY A 475 4.81 19.71 32.44
C GLY A 475 5.11 20.69 31.31
N PHE A 476 4.70 20.36 30.07
CA PHE A 476 4.90 21.22 28.90
C PHE A 476 3.95 22.44 28.88
N GLY A 477 2.70 22.26 29.32
CA GLY A 477 1.74 23.38 29.49
C GLY A 477 2.20 24.39 30.54
N ILE A 478 2.74 23.91 31.66
CA ILE A 478 3.31 24.76 32.72
C ILE A 478 4.61 25.45 32.24
N GLY A 479 5.44 24.77 31.44
CA GLY A 479 6.65 25.33 30.85
C GLY A 479 6.38 26.48 29.87
N ILE A 480 5.39 26.34 28.98
CA ILE A 480 4.99 27.41 28.05
C ILE A 480 4.37 28.59 28.80
N ALA A 481 3.52 28.34 29.80
CA ALA A 481 2.95 29.40 30.63
C ALA A 481 4.04 30.16 31.42
N TYR A 482 5.05 29.46 31.95
CA TYR A 482 6.17 30.06 32.66
C TYR A 482 7.06 30.93 31.74
N MET A 483 7.28 30.51 30.49
CA MET A 483 8.03 31.32 29.51
C MET A 483 7.25 32.57 29.08
N LEU A 484 5.93 32.49 28.94
CA LEU A 484 5.09 33.63 28.57
C LEU A 484 4.97 34.67 29.69
N VAL A 485 4.97 34.26 30.96
CA VAL A 485 4.96 35.17 32.13
C VAL A 485 6.30 35.91 32.32
N LYS A 486 7.41 35.39 31.78
CA LYS A 486 8.73 36.03 31.84
C LYS A 486 9.03 37.01 30.70
N LEU A 487 8.08 37.17 29.77
CA LEU A 487 8.17 38.03 28.59
C LEU A 487 7.23 39.25 28.65
N ILE A 488 6.58 39.48 29.80
CA ILE A 488 5.86 40.71 30.19
C ILE A 488 6.64 41.30 31.38
#